data_AF-A0AAD8Y212-F1
#
_entry.id   AF-A0AAD8Y212-F1
#
_cell.length_a   1.000
_cell.length_b   1.000
_cell.length_c   1.000
_cell.angle_alpha   90.00
_cell.angle_beta   90.00
_cell.angle_gamma   90.00
#
_symmetry.space_group_name_H-M   'P 1'
#
loop_
_entity.id
_entity.type
_entity.pdbx_description
1 polymer ?
#
loop_
_entity_poly.entity_id
_entity_poly.type
_entity_poly.pdbx_seq_one_letter_code
_entity_poly.pdbx_strand_id
1 'polypeptide(L)'
;MTATTQQTGQQQQQQQSKQPSPKMPHSITGKHRTKRPDTRPNAKKRKKQHAQAYEAAEASDIISTRIPKSQQKERPVTGILKPDGDQMKMKRVRFLQKLLRQIESLKERQEGGEVLDEAQLKKVGRLEEVVEEIEELLDVNLDSSDEEEEVDEKEESEDEEESEEEEKQSLPVKR
;
A
#
# COMPACT_ATOMS: atom_id res chain seq x y z
N MET A 1 40.36 -20.59 -56.88
CA MET A 1 41.22 -19.39 -56.73
C MET A 1 40.35 -18.16 -56.93
N THR A 2 40.63 -17.06 -56.23
CA THR A 2 39.85 -15.79 -56.14
C THR A 2 38.62 -15.87 -55.22
N ALA A 3 38.28 -14.90 -54.36
CA ALA A 3 38.83 -13.59 -54.04
C ALA A 3 38.59 -13.26 -52.55
N THR A 4 39.57 -12.57 -51.95
CA THR A 4 39.56 -12.03 -50.60
C THR A 4 38.89 -10.65 -50.61
N THR A 5 37.79 -10.46 -49.88
CA THR A 5 37.18 -9.14 -49.68
C THR A 5 37.23 -8.78 -48.20
N GLN A 6 38.18 -7.93 -47.84
CA GLN A 6 38.28 -7.30 -46.53
C GLN A 6 37.36 -6.07 -46.50
N GLN A 7 36.38 -6.06 -45.61
CA GLN A 7 35.50 -4.93 -45.39
C GLN A 7 35.88 -4.26 -44.06
N THR A 8 36.76 -3.27 -44.14
CA THR A 8 37.15 -2.42 -43.01
C THR A 8 36.08 -1.36 -42.78
N GLY A 9 35.22 -1.58 -41.79
CA GLY A 9 34.29 -0.57 -41.29
C GLY A 9 35.03 0.48 -40.46
N GLN A 10 35.21 1.68 -41.00
CA GLN A 10 35.58 2.86 -40.21
C GLN A 10 34.38 3.27 -39.36
N GLN A 11 34.41 2.96 -38.06
CA GLN A 11 33.54 3.60 -37.07
C GLN A 11 34.09 5.00 -36.78
N GLN A 12 33.43 6.03 -37.32
CA GLN A 12 33.62 7.41 -36.89
C GLN A 12 33.10 7.54 -35.45
N GLN A 13 34.03 7.65 -34.50
CA GLN A 13 33.72 8.06 -33.14
C GLN A 13 33.29 9.54 -33.17
N GLN A 14 31.99 9.78 -33.02
CA GLN A 14 31.47 11.10 -32.70
C GLN A 14 32.02 11.50 -31.32
N GLN A 15 32.92 12.48 -31.32
CA GLN A 15 33.41 13.14 -30.13
C GLN A 15 32.27 14.02 -29.58
N GLN A 16 31.40 13.43 -28.77
CA GLN A 16 30.47 14.21 -27.96
C GLN A 16 31.30 14.97 -26.92
N SER A 17 31.32 16.30 -27.07
CA SER A 17 31.95 17.21 -26.13
C SER A 17 31.32 17.02 -24.75
N LYS A 18 32.10 16.47 -23.81
CA LYS A 18 31.73 16.37 -22.41
C LYS A 18 31.60 17.77 -21.85
N GLN A 19 30.38 18.28 -21.84
CA GLN A 19 30.05 19.49 -21.09
C GLN A 19 30.37 19.22 -19.61
N PRO A 20 31.10 20.11 -18.91
CA PRO A 20 31.35 19.94 -17.49
C PRO A 20 30.00 19.99 -16.76
N SER A 21 29.62 18.87 -16.15
CA SER A 21 28.37 18.77 -15.39
C SER A 21 28.35 19.86 -14.30
N PRO A 22 27.23 20.58 -14.12
CA PRO A 22 27.11 21.61 -13.10
C PRO A 22 27.46 21.02 -11.73
N LYS A 23 28.40 21.67 -11.03
CA LYS A 23 28.89 21.28 -9.71
C LYS A 23 27.75 21.42 -8.71
N MET A 24 26.98 20.35 -8.53
CA MET A 24 25.88 20.34 -7.58
C MET A 24 26.39 20.63 -6.17
N PRO A 25 25.76 21.56 -5.42
CA PRO A 25 26.16 21.84 -4.04
C PRO A 25 25.99 20.57 -3.19
N HIS A 26 27.06 20.18 -2.50
CA HIS A 26 27.01 19.06 -1.57
C HIS A 26 26.18 19.44 -0.34
N SER A 27 25.18 18.61 -0.02
CA SER A 27 24.22 18.65 1.10
C SER A 27 24.09 19.99 1.86
N ILE A 28 22.96 20.66 1.66
CA ILE A 28 22.53 21.95 2.25
C ILE A 28 22.55 21.98 3.79
N THR A 29 22.60 20.83 4.48
CA THR A 29 22.33 20.78 5.92
C THR A 29 23.52 21.08 6.84
N GLY A 30 24.74 21.34 6.32
CA GLY A 30 25.93 21.64 7.15
C GLY A 30 26.36 20.51 8.12
N LYS A 31 25.60 19.41 8.16
CA LYS A 31 25.85 18.25 9.01
C LYS A 31 26.88 17.37 8.30
N HIS A 32 27.98 17.08 8.97
CA HIS A 32 28.96 16.10 8.50
C HIS A 32 28.24 14.78 8.20
N ARG A 33 28.24 14.38 6.93
CA ARG A 33 27.72 13.07 6.52
C ARG A 33 28.43 12.01 7.35
N THR A 34 27.67 11.15 8.03
CA THR A 34 28.22 10.05 8.80
C THR A 34 29.19 9.27 7.89
N LYS A 35 30.38 8.95 8.41
CA LYS A 35 31.41 8.24 7.63
C LYS A 35 30.78 6.97 7.08
N ARG A 36 30.84 6.81 5.74
CA ARG A 36 30.40 5.60 5.05
C ARG A 36 30.98 4.38 5.76
N PRO A 37 30.28 3.25 5.83
CA PRO A 37 30.78 2.06 6.52
C PRO A 37 32.19 1.66 6.06
N ASP A 38 32.53 1.95 4.80
CA ASP A 38 33.83 1.71 4.17
C ASP A 38 34.94 2.70 4.54
N THR A 39 34.61 3.89 5.07
CA THR A 39 35.57 4.94 5.44
C THR A 39 35.82 5.02 6.95
N ARG A 40 35.32 4.04 7.72
CA ARG A 40 35.58 3.90 9.15
C ARG A 40 36.99 3.33 9.40
N PRO A 41 37.63 3.64 10.55
CA PRO A 41 39.02 3.22 10.83
C PRO A 41 39.25 1.70 10.73
N ASN A 42 38.21 0.87 10.90
CA ASN A 42 38.29 -0.59 10.82
C ASN A 42 37.64 -1.20 9.55
N ALA A 43 37.31 -0.38 8.56
CA ALA A 43 36.58 -0.84 7.38
C ALA A 43 37.35 -1.91 6.57
N LYS A 44 38.66 -1.74 6.38
CA LYS A 44 39.50 -2.71 5.68
C LYS A 44 39.52 -4.08 6.38
N LYS A 45 39.63 -4.09 7.71
CA LYS A 45 39.62 -5.32 8.52
C LYS A 45 38.26 -6.02 8.42
N ARG A 46 37.15 -5.27 8.52
CA ARG A 46 35.80 -5.81 8.36
C ARG A 46 35.57 -6.39 6.97
N LYS A 47 36.04 -5.71 5.91
CA LYS A 47 35.93 -6.19 4.54
C LYS A 47 36.72 -7.49 4.34
N LYS A 48 37.93 -7.59 4.90
CA LYS A 48 38.74 -8.81 4.88
C LYS A 48 38.05 -9.95 5.63
N GLN A 49 37.52 -9.69 6.82
CA GLN A 49 36.78 -10.71 7.59
C GLN A 49 35.51 -11.18 6.87
N HIS A 50 34.78 -10.27 6.22
CA HIS A 50 33.59 -10.64 5.44
C HIS A 50 33.97 -11.45 4.19
N ALA A 51 35.05 -11.09 3.50
CA ALA A 51 35.56 -11.87 2.37
C ALA A 51 36.00 -13.27 2.82
N GLN A 52 36.75 -13.37 3.92
CA GLN A 52 37.16 -14.64 4.51
C GLN A 52 35.97 -15.49 4.96
N ALA A 53 34.94 -14.89 5.55
CA ALA A 53 33.72 -15.60 5.94
C ALA A 53 32.94 -16.09 4.72
N TYR A 54 32.94 -15.33 3.63
CA TYR A 54 32.30 -15.73 2.37
C TYR A 54 33.08 -16.84 1.66
N GLU A 55 34.41 -16.79 1.69
CA GLU A 55 35.30 -17.84 1.15
C GLU A 55 35.25 -19.12 1.99
N ALA A 56 35.07 -19.02 3.30
CA ALA A 56 34.96 -20.14 4.22
C ALA A 56 33.55 -20.73 4.32
N ALA A 57 32.53 -20.04 3.79
CA ALA A 57 31.17 -20.54 3.77
C ALA A 57 31.01 -21.58 2.65
N GLU A 58 30.39 -22.72 2.95
CA GLU A 58 30.05 -23.71 1.94
C GLU A 58 28.95 -23.16 1.01
N ALA A 59 28.94 -23.60 -0.25
CA ALA A 59 27.99 -23.08 -1.25
C ALA A 59 26.51 -23.24 -0.85
N SER A 60 26.19 -24.25 -0.02
CA SER A 60 24.87 -24.46 0.57
C SER A 60 24.44 -23.34 1.53
N ASP A 61 25.37 -22.75 2.26
CA ASP A 61 25.11 -21.70 3.24
C ASP A 61 24.91 -20.33 2.57
N ILE A 62 25.52 -20.13 1.41
CA ILE A 62 25.41 -18.88 0.63
C ILE A 62 24.03 -18.77 -0.05
N ILE A 63 23.43 -19.89 -0.44
CA ILE A 63 22.17 -19.92 -1.22
C ILE A 63 20.94 -19.90 -0.31
N SER A 64 21.04 -20.36 0.94
CA SER A 64 19.89 -20.48 1.84
C SER A 64 19.58 -19.18 2.58
N THR A 65 18.90 -18.24 1.90
CA THR A 65 18.34 -17.04 2.54
C THR A 65 17.16 -17.33 3.46
N ARG A 66 16.56 -18.53 3.35
CA ARG A 66 15.40 -18.94 4.12
C ARG A 66 15.83 -19.71 5.36
N ILE A 67 15.91 -19.02 6.49
CA ILE A 67 16.12 -19.66 7.78
C ILE A 67 14.91 -20.57 8.06
N PRO A 68 15.09 -21.88 8.27
CA PRO A 68 14.00 -22.79 8.59
C PRO A 68 13.35 -22.35 9.90
N LYS A 69 12.02 -22.49 10.01
CA LYS A 69 11.25 -22.03 11.18
C LYS A 69 11.78 -22.58 12.51
N SER A 70 12.34 -23.79 12.51
CA SER A 70 12.98 -24.40 13.69
C SER A 70 14.22 -23.68 14.20
N GLN A 71 14.92 -22.93 13.34
CA GLN A 71 16.11 -22.14 13.70
C GLN A 71 15.78 -20.66 13.90
N GLN A 72 14.53 -20.25 13.65
CA GLN A 72 14.08 -18.89 13.95
C GLN A 72 13.92 -18.78 15.46
N LYS A 73 14.78 -17.99 16.10
CA LYS A 73 14.59 -17.60 17.49
C LYS A 73 13.32 -16.76 17.57
N GLU A 74 12.27 -17.29 18.18
CA GLU A 74 11.08 -16.51 18.49
C GLU A 74 11.49 -15.34 19.38
N ARG A 75 11.14 -14.12 18.95
CA ARG A 75 11.34 -12.96 19.80
C ARG A 75 10.41 -13.13 21.01
N PRO A 76 10.86 -12.88 22.23
CA PRO A 76 9.95 -12.88 23.36
C PRO A 76 8.88 -11.83 23.08
N VAL A 77 7.62 -12.26 23.02
CA VAL A 77 6.47 -11.37 22.88
C VAL A 77 6.28 -10.67 24.23
N THR A 78 7.15 -9.71 24.52
CA THR A 78 7.05 -8.85 25.69
C THR A 78 6.05 -7.76 25.37
N GLY A 79 4.77 -8.09 25.50
CA GLY A 79 3.66 -7.17 25.31
C GLY A 79 2.36 -7.93 25.33
N ILE A 80 1.58 -7.78 26.40
CA ILE A 80 0.19 -8.23 26.44
C ILE A 80 -0.61 -7.25 25.58
N LEU A 81 -0.48 -7.35 24.26
CA LEU A 81 -1.44 -6.75 23.32
C LEU A 81 -2.58 -7.74 23.11
N LYS A 82 -3.35 -7.99 24.16
CA LYS A 82 -4.69 -8.54 23.95
C LYS A 82 -5.54 -7.36 23.50
N PRO A 83 -6.11 -7.37 22.29
CA PRO A 83 -7.08 -6.34 21.94
C PRO A 83 -8.22 -6.40 22.95
N ASP A 84 -8.60 -5.25 23.49
CA ASP A 84 -9.75 -5.17 24.38
C ASP A 84 -10.98 -5.79 23.70
N GLY A 85 -11.88 -6.40 24.49
CA GLY A 85 -13.07 -7.07 23.96
C GLY A 85 -13.89 -6.14 23.05
N ASP A 86 -13.95 -4.87 23.41
CA ASP A 86 -14.68 -3.85 22.65
C ASP A 86 -14.00 -3.52 21.32
N GLN A 87 -12.67 -3.56 21.24
CA GLN A 87 -11.94 -3.41 19.97
C GLN A 87 -12.25 -4.57 19.00
N MET A 88 -12.49 -5.77 19.52
CA MET A 88 -12.89 -6.92 18.70
C MET A 88 -14.34 -6.80 18.23
N LYS A 89 -15.26 -6.36 19.11
CA LYS A 89 -16.66 -6.07 18.76
C LYS A 89 -16.74 -4.98 17.69
N MET A 90 -16.05 -3.86 17.87
CA MET A 90 -16.04 -2.75 16.90
C MET A 90 -15.45 -3.16 15.54
N LYS A 91 -14.43 -4.03 15.53
CA LYS A 91 -13.92 -4.61 14.27
C LYS A 91 -14.97 -5.47 13.58
N ARG A 92 -15.73 -6.25 14.37
CA ARG A 92 -16.83 -7.08 13.85
C ARG A 92 -17.95 -6.21 13.28
N VAL A 93 -18.39 -5.17 13.99
CA VAL A 93 -19.38 -4.20 13.49
C VAL A 93 -18.94 -3.56 12.18
N ARG A 94 -17.70 -3.07 12.08
CA ARG A 94 -17.17 -2.49 10.82
C ARG A 94 -17.14 -3.50 9.68
N PHE A 95 -16.87 -4.76 9.97
CA PHE A 95 -16.90 -5.82 8.97
C PHE A 95 -18.33 -6.07 8.48
N LEU A 96 -19.30 -6.16 9.38
CA LEU A 96 -20.71 -6.38 9.06
C LEU A 96 -21.30 -5.19 8.27
N GLN A 97 -20.97 -3.95 8.65
CA GLN A 97 -21.33 -2.75 7.90
C GLN A 97 -20.79 -2.76 6.46
N LYS A 98 -19.55 -3.22 6.25
CA LYS A 98 -18.99 -3.38 4.91
C LYS A 98 -19.74 -4.45 4.12
N LEU A 99 -20.19 -5.51 4.78
CA LEU A 99 -20.96 -6.56 4.14
C LEU A 99 -22.35 -6.05 3.74
N LEU A 100 -23.02 -5.23 4.57
CA LEU A 100 -24.29 -4.58 4.19
C LEU A 100 -24.15 -3.73 2.94
N ARG A 101 -23.14 -2.85 2.86
CA ARG A 101 -22.87 -2.05 1.66
C ARG A 101 -22.62 -2.91 0.41
N GLN A 102 -21.96 -4.05 0.58
CA GLN A 102 -21.78 -5.00 -0.52
C GLN A 102 -23.10 -5.63 -0.96
N ILE A 103 -23.97 -5.98 -0.01
CA ILE A 103 -25.29 -6.54 -0.30
C ILE A 103 -26.17 -5.52 -1.03
N GLU A 104 -26.19 -4.26 -0.59
CA GLU A 104 -26.89 -3.16 -1.26
C GLU A 104 -26.44 -3.01 -2.70
N SER A 105 -25.13 -2.93 -2.94
CA SER A 105 -24.58 -2.87 -4.31
C SER A 105 -24.93 -4.09 -5.16
N LEU A 106 -25.01 -5.29 -4.57
CA LEU A 106 -25.45 -6.49 -5.29
C LEU A 106 -26.94 -6.44 -5.63
N LYS A 107 -27.79 -5.91 -4.74
CA LYS A 107 -29.22 -5.72 -5.00
C LYS A 107 -29.46 -4.72 -6.12
N GLU A 108 -28.78 -3.57 -6.11
CA GLU A 108 -28.87 -2.58 -7.19
C GLU A 108 -28.50 -3.18 -8.56
N ARG A 109 -27.45 -4.02 -8.61
CA ARG A 109 -27.06 -4.71 -9.85
C ARG A 109 -28.07 -5.75 -10.30
N GLN A 110 -28.66 -6.48 -9.35
CA GLN A 110 -29.73 -7.44 -9.63
C GLN A 110 -30.98 -6.73 -10.18
N GLU A 111 -31.35 -5.59 -9.61
CA GLU A 111 -32.44 -4.73 -10.09
C GLU A 111 -32.13 -4.14 -11.47
N GLY A 112 -30.85 -3.84 -11.74
CA GLY A 112 -30.35 -3.48 -13.07
C GLY A 112 -30.37 -4.62 -14.10
N GLY A 113 -30.83 -5.82 -13.74
CA GLY A 113 -30.96 -6.98 -14.62
C GLY A 113 -29.68 -7.79 -14.78
N GLU A 114 -28.65 -7.56 -13.96
CA GLU A 114 -27.44 -8.38 -13.98
C GLU A 114 -27.68 -9.73 -13.29
N VAL A 115 -27.21 -10.81 -13.93
CA VAL A 115 -27.27 -12.16 -13.36
C VAL A 115 -26.15 -12.34 -12.35
N LEU A 116 -26.53 -12.51 -11.08
CA LEU A 116 -25.60 -12.73 -9.98
C LEU A 116 -25.13 -14.19 -9.91
N ASP A 117 -23.89 -14.38 -9.48
CA ASP A 117 -23.31 -15.70 -9.19
C ASP A 117 -23.90 -16.31 -7.90
N GLU A 118 -23.83 -17.63 -7.74
CA GLU A 118 -24.38 -18.33 -6.57
C GLU A 118 -23.79 -17.82 -5.25
N ALA A 119 -22.50 -17.46 -5.25
CA ALA A 119 -21.83 -16.91 -4.09
C ALA A 119 -22.38 -15.51 -3.72
N GLN A 120 -22.81 -14.72 -4.69
CA GLN A 120 -23.40 -13.40 -4.49
C GLN A 120 -24.84 -13.52 -3.98
N LEU A 121 -25.62 -14.45 -4.54
CA LEU A 121 -26.98 -14.76 -4.05
C LEU A 121 -26.97 -15.20 -2.58
N LYS A 122 -25.98 -16.03 -2.19
CA LYS A 122 -25.78 -16.40 -0.77
C LYS A 122 -25.48 -15.20 0.12
N LYS A 123 -24.81 -14.16 -0.37
CA LYS A 123 -24.58 -12.92 0.41
C LYS A 123 -25.87 -12.12 0.56
N VAL A 124 -26.64 -11.97 -0.51
CA VAL A 124 -27.92 -11.26 -0.49
C VAL A 124 -28.90 -11.93 0.49
N GLY A 125 -28.93 -13.26 0.53
CA GLY A 125 -29.77 -14.02 1.47
C GLY A 125 -29.39 -13.90 2.95
N ARG A 126 -28.19 -13.39 3.27
CA ARG A 126 -27.74 -13.18 4.66
C ARG A 126 -28.04 -11.79 5.20
N LEU A 127 -28.81 -10.98 4.48
CA LEU A 127 -29.07 -9.60 4.89
C LEU A 127 -29.65 -9.53 6.30
N GLU A 128 -30.71 -10.29 6.57
CA GLU A 128 -31.41 -10.29 7.87
C GLU A 128 -30.46 -10.70 9.00
N GLU A 129 -29.72 -11.81 8.82
CA GLU A 129 -28.70 -12.28 9.78
C GLU A 129 -27.63 -11.21 10.10
N VAL A 130 -27.19 -10.45 9.10
CA VAL A 130 -26.15 -9.43 9.27
C VAL A 130 -26.69 -8.21 10.01
N VAL A 131 -27.96 -7.85 9.80
CA VAL A 131 -28.61 -6.75 10.53
C VAL A 131 -28.80 -7.15 12.00
N GLU A 132 -29.36 -8.33 12.25
CA GLU A 132 -29.53 -8.86 13.62
C GLU A 132 -28.19 -8.93 14.38
N GLU A 133 -27.11 -9.37 13.73
CA GLU A 133 -25.78 -9.44 14.37
C GLU A 133 -25.22 -8.04 14.68
N ILE A 134 -25.51 -7.03 13.86
CA ILE A 134 -25.11 -5.65 14.15
C ILE A 134 -25.90 -5.11 15.35
N GLU A 135 -27.22 -5.33 15.36
CA GLU A 135 -28.09 -4.93 16.47
C GLU A 135 -27.61 -5.57 17.78
N GLU A 136 -27.38 -6.90 17.82
CA GLU A 136 -26.87 -7.59 19.00
C GLU A 136 -25.52 -7.04 19.50
N LEU A 137 -24.62 -6.67 18.58
CA LEU A 137 -23.33 -6.10 18.94
C LEU A 137 -23.41 -4.65 19.43
N LEU A 138 -24.50 -3.93 19.11
CA LEU A 138 -24.75 -2.54 19.50
C LEU A 138 -25.72 -2.42 20.70
N ASP A 139 -26.60 -3.39 20.92
CA ASP A 139 -27.75 -3.36 21.85
C ASP A 139 -27.42 -3.68 23.33
N VAL A 140 -26.32 -3.15 23.88
CA VAL A 140 -26.16 -3.03 25.35
C VAL A 140 -25.52 -1.68 25.76
N ASN A 141 -25.43 -0.68 24.86
CA ASN A 141 -24.78 0.59 25.19
C ASN A 141 -25.67 1.84 25.15
N LEU A 142 -27.00 1.71 25.06
CA LEU A 142 -27.92 2.86 25.16
C LEU A 142 -28.30 3.22 26.61
N ASP A 143 -27.72 2.57 27.64
CA ASP A 143 -28.02 2.82 29.06
C ASP A 143 -26.75 3.12 29.90
N SER A 144 -25.61 3.42 29.25
CA SER A 144 -24.32 3.65 29.92
C SER A 144 -23.44 4.69 29.20
N SER A 145 -24.04 5.70 28.58
CA SER A 145 -23.31 6.88 28.11
C SER A 145 -24.05 8.16 28.48
N ASP A 146 -24.50 8.21 29.73
CA ASP A 146 -24.73 9.43 30.49
C ASP A 146 -23.38 9.84 31.09
N GLU A 147 -22.57 10.58 30.32
CA GLU A 147 -21.53 11.49 30.83
C GLU A 147 -20.98 12.32 29.65
N GLU A 148 -21.59 13.49 29.48
CA GLU A 148 -21.00 14.77 29.01
C GLU A 148 -20.15 14.77 27.72
N GLU A 149 -20.79 15.08 26.58
CA GLU A 149 -20.13 15.86 25.53
C GLU A 149 -20.88 17.18 25.35
N GLU A 150 -20.32 18.20 25.99
CA GLU A 150 -20.73 19.60 25.99
C GLU A 150 -20.61 20.19 24.57
N VAL A 151 -21.75 20.67 24.07
CA VAL A 151 -21.97 21.86 23.22
C VAL A 151 -20.76 22.38 22.42
N ASP A 152 -20.86 22.32 21.09
CA ASP A 152 -20.42 23.45 20.25
C ASP A 152 -21.43 23.63 19.09
N GLU A 153 -22.48 24.40 19.38
CA GLU A 153 -23.41 24.93 18.38
C GLU A 153 -22.77 26.16 17.70
N LYS A 154 -23.09 26.33 16.41
CA LYS A 154 -22.92 27.52 15.55
C LYS A 154 -21.52 27.84 15.01
N GLU A 155 -21.38 27.69 13.69
CA GLU A 155 -21.66 28.81 12.79
C GLU A 155 -22.10 28.31 11.41
N GLU A 156 -23.33 28.68 11.04
CA GLU A 156 -23.83 28.71 9.66
C GLU A 156 -22.92 29.62 8.83
N SER A 157 -22.52 29.17 7.64
CA SER A 157 -22.35 30.09 6.52
C SER A 157 -23.02 29.48 5.31
N GLU A 158 -24.14 30.13 4.97
CA GLU A 158 -24.83 30.08 3.70
C GLU A 158 -23.84 30.43 2.58
N ASP A 159 -23.81 29.65 1.51
CA ASP A 159 -23.39 30.16 0.21
C ASP A 159 -24.24 29.48 -0.86
N GLU A 160 -25.39 30.11 -1.11
CA GLU A 160 -26.18 29.98 -2.32
C GLU A 160 -25.40 30.66 -3.46
N GLU A 161 -24.92 29.91 -4.45
CA GLU A 161 -24.78 30.45 -5.80
C GLU A 161 -25.40 29.50 -6.82
N GLU A 162 -26.66 29.81 -7.07
CA GLU A 162 -27.43 29.66 -8.29
C GLU A 162 -26.60 30.05 -9.54
N SER A 163 -26.46 29.14 -10.52
CA SER A 163 -26.28 29.52 -11.91
C SER A 163 -27.04 28.55 -12.82
N GLU A 164 -28.23 29.00 -13.19
CA GLU A 164 -29.00 28.52 -14.33
C GLU A 164 -28.34 28.94 -15.66
N GLU A 165 -28.94 28.44 -16.75
CA GLU A 165 -28.82 28.82 -18.16
C GLU A 165 -27.78 28.05 -18.99
N GLU A 166 -28.23 27.03 -19.73
CA GLU A 166 -28.70 27.12 -21.14
C GLU A 166 -27.51 26.86 -22.10
N GLU A 167 -27.57 26.20 -23.27
CA GLU A 167 -28.63 25.77 -24.14
C GLU A 167 -27.96 25.11 -25.39
N LYS A 168 -28.63 24.12 -25.99
CA LYS A 168 -28.60 23.70 -27.42
C LYS A 168 -27.36 23.05 -28.11
N GLN A 169 -27.72 21.93 -28.77
CA GLN A 169 -27.43 21.59 -30.18
C GLN A 169 -26.05 21.01 -30.57
N SER A 170 -26.01 19.70 -30.86
CA SER A 170 -26.20 19.17 -32.24
C SER A 170 -25.49 17.82 -32.42
N LEU A 171 -26.28 16.80 -32.79
CA LEU A 171 -25.78 15.60 -33.46
C LEU A 171 -25.50 15.93 -34.92
N PRO A 172 -24.51 15.26 -35.54
CA PRO A 172 -24.84 14.63 -36.81
C PRO A 172 -24.43 13.15 -36.88
N VAL A 173 -25.43 12.35 -37.27
CA VAL A 173 -25.31 11.01 -37.83
C VAL A 173 -24.47 11.09 -39.12
N LYS A 174 -23.40 10.31 -39.21
CA LYS A 174 -22.73 10.03 -40.49
C LYS A 174 -23.26 8.71 -41.04
N ARG A 175 -23.67 8.78 -42.31
CA ARG A 175 -24.22 7.73 -43.16
C ARG A 175 -23.25 6.57 -43.37
#